data_AF-A0A259RE43-F1
#
_entry.id   AF-A0A259RE43-F1
#
_cell.length_a   1.000
_cell.length_b   1.000
_cell.length_c   1.000
_cell.angle_alpha   90.00
_cell.angle_beta   90.00
_cell.angle_gamma   90.00
#
_symmetry.space_group_name_H-M   'P 1'
#
loop_
_entity.id
_entity.type
_entity.pdbx_description
1 polymer ?
#
loop_
_entity_poly.entity_id
_entity_poly.type
_entity_poly.pdbx_seq_one_letter_code
_entity_poly.pdbx_strand_id
1 'polypeptide(L)'
;MATTHLQGNPVPTSGELPAKGSKAPDFRLTDKDLADRTLADFAGKRKVLNIFPSIDTPTCAQSVRTFNARASDKADTVVLCISADLPFAQARFCGAEGLDKVVNLSEMRDRSFAQAYGVGIAGGPLAGLC
;
A
#
# COMPACT_ATOMS: atom_id res chain seq x y z
N MET A 1 -6.19 -2.03 18.52
CA MET A 1 -5.30 -0.97 18.00
C MET A 1 -3.88 -1.45 18.16
N ALA A 2 -3.10 -1.48 17.09
CA ALA A 2 -1.71 -1.93 17.14
C ALA A 2 -0.75 -0.77 17.47
N THR A 3 0.38 -1.09 18.09
CA THR A 3 1.47 -0.14 18.35
C THR A 3 2.69 -0.52 17.50
N THR A 4 3.08 0.39 16.62
CA THR A 4 4.31 0.30 15.80
C THR A 4 5.38 1.22 16.37
N HIS A 5 6.56 1.29 15.74
CA HIS A 5 7.65 2.17 16.18
C HIS A 5 8.27 2.92 15.00
N LEU A 6 8.46 4.23 15.14
CA LEU A 6 9.19 5.07 14.20
C LEU A 6 10.47 5.58 14.87
N GLN A 7 11.63 5.11 14.40
CA GLN A 7 12.94 5.43 14.99
C GLN A 7 12.98 5.13 16.51
N GLY A 8 12.33 4.05 16.93
CA GLY A 8 12.24 3.65 18.35
C GLY A 8 11.10 4.32 19.13
N ASN A 9 10.43 5.34 18.59
CA ASN A 9 9.30 5.98 19.25
C ASN A 9 8.00 5.22 18.96
N PRO A 10 7.18 4.90 19.98
CA PRO A 10 5.88 4.24 19.76
C PRO A 10 4.95 5.10 18.89
N VAL A 11 4.31 4.46 17.91
CA VAL A 11 3.36 5.06 16.98
C VAL A 11 2.11 4.17 16.92
N PRO A 12 0.96 4.61 17.47
CA PRO A 12 -0.28 3.86 17.38
C PRO A 12 -0.83 3.87 15.96
N THR A 13 -1.45 2.77 15.54
CA THR A 13 -2.26 2.70 14.32
C THR A 13 -3.75 2.83 14.65
N SER A 14 -4.56 3.11 13.63
CA SER A 14 -6.00 3.32 13.73
C SER A 14 -6.79 2.09 14.17
N GLY A 15 -6.22 0.90 14.03
CA GLY A 15 -6.92 -0.35 14.26
C GLY A 15 -5.97 -1.53 14.31
N GLU A 16 -6.45 -2.69 13.87
CA GLU A 16 -5.64 -3.89 13.70
C GLU A 16 -5.72 -4.33 12.26
N LEU A 17 -4.64 -4.94 11.76
CA LEU A 17 -4.65 -5.54 10.45
C LEU A 17 -5.73 -6.65 10.38
N PRO A 18 -6.40 -6.81 9.23
CA PRO A 18 -7.35 -7.90 9.04
C PRO A 18 -6.73 -9.26 9.40
N ALA A 19 -7.43 -10.00 10.27
CA ALA A 19 -6.96 -11.32 10.71
C ALA A 19 -6.90 -12.32 9.55
N LYS A 20 -5.99 -13.29 9.63
CA LYS A 20 -5.92 -14.38 8.65
C LYS A 20 -7.26 -15.11 8.56
N GLY A 21 -7.74 -15.33 7.35
CA GLY A 21 -9.05 -15.96 7.08
C GLY A 21 -10.24 -15.00 7.11
N SER A 22 -10.05 -13.74 7.54
CA SER A 22 -11.09 -12.72 7.40
C SER A 22 -11.22 -12.25 5.95
N LYS A 23 -12.42 -11.79 5.58
CA LYS A 23 -12.64 -11.12 4.30
C LYS A 23 -11.95 -9.77 4.33
N ALA A 24 -11.09 -9.50 3.35
CA ALA A 24 -10.47 -8.20 3.20
C ALA A 24 -11.54 -7.11 2.98
N PRO A 25 -11.46 -5.95 3.66
CA PRO A 25 -12.30 -4.80 3.36
C PRO A 25 -12.18 -4.39 1.89
N ASP A 26 -13.24 -3.84 1.33
CA ASP A 26 -13.15 -3.21 0.01
C ASP A 26 -12.41 -1.86 0.11
N PHE A 27 -11.95 -1.35 -1.02
CA PHE A 27 -11.28 -0.06 -1.09
C PHE A 27 -11.61 0.68 -2.39
N ARG A 28 -11.34 1.97 -2.41
CA ARG A 28 -11.31 2.78 -3.62
C ARG A 28 -10.05 3.63 -3.60
N LEU A 29 -9.11 3.34 -4.49
CA LEU A 29 -7.81 3.99 -4.55
C LEU A 29 -7.57 4.54 -5.95
N THR A 30 -6.76 5.59 -6.07
CA THR A 30 -6.47 6.24 -7.36
C THR A 30 -5.22 5.66 -8.00
N ASP A 31 -5.29 5.25 -9.26
CA ASP A 31 -4.12 4.77 -10.01
C ASP A 31 -3.33 5.91 -10.68
N LYS A 32 -2.25 5.54 -11.38
CA LYS A 32 -1.37 6.47 -12.11
C LYS A 32 -2.08 7.32 -13.16
N ASP A 33 -3.19 6.83 -13.72
CA ASP A 33 -3.97 7.48 -14.77
C ASP A 33 -5.13 8.29 -14.17
N LEU A 34 -5.13 8.48 -12.84
CA LEU A 34 -6.17 9.15 -12.07
C LEU A 34 -7.53 8.43 -12.13
N ALA A 35 -7.55 7.16 -12.49
CA ALA A 35 -8.76 6.34 -12.41
C ALA A 35 -8.93 5.76 -11.00
N ASP A 36 -10.18 5.59 -10.58
CA ASP A 36 -10.48 4.87 -9.34
C ASP A 36 -10.41 3.36 -9.58
N ARG A 37 -9.76 2.67 -8.65
CA ARG A 37 -9.62 1.21 -8.61
C ARG A 37 -10.14 0.67 -7.29
N THR A 38 -10.79 -0.47 -7.38
CA THR A 38 -11.41 -1.19 -6.28
C THR A 38 -10.79 -2.56 -6.12
N LEU A 39 -11.11 -3.25 -5.01
CA LEU A 39 -10.65 -4.62 -4.83
C LEU A 39 -11.19 -5.56 -5.93
N ALA A 40 -12.38 -5.26 -6.47
CA ALA A 40 -13.05 -6.02 -7.51
C ALA A 40 -12.34 -5.97 -8.87
N ASP A 41 -11.65 -4.87 -9.19
CA ASP A 41 -10.85 -4.76 -10.43
C ASP A 41 -9.73 -5.81 -10.52
N PHE A 42 -9.36 -6.40 -9.38
CA PHE A 42 -8.35 -7.44 -9.27
C PHE A 42 -8.95 -8.83 -8.98
N ALA A 43 -10.25 -9.03 -9.22
CA ALA A 43 -10.92 -10.32 -9.03
C ALA A 43 -10.20 -11.48 -9.76
N GLY A 44 -10.29 -12.69 -9.20
CA GLY A 44 -9.60 -13.87 -9.73
C GLY A 44 -8.09 -13.93 -9.47
N LYS A 45 -7.45 -12.80 -9.14
CA LYS A 45 -6.02 -12.76 -8.79
C LYS A 45 -5.79 -12.82 -7.29
N ARG A 46 -4.62 -13.32 -6.88
CA ARG A 46 -4.06 -13.14 -5.54
C ARG A 46 -3.48 -11.73 -5.45
N LYS A 47 -3.77 -11.02 -4.36
CA LYS A 47 -3.33 -9.64 -4.16
C LYS A 47 -2.30 -9.60 -3.05
N VAL A 48 -1.14 -9.02 -3.32
CA VAL A 48 -0.18 -8.64 -2.29
C VAL A 48 -0.33 -7.14 -2.08
N LEU A 49 -0.90 -6.73 -0.94
CA LEU A 49 -0.99 -5.32 -0.56
C LEU A 49 0.32 -4.91 0.11
N ASN A 50 1.15 -4.14 -0.58
CA ASN A 50 2.42 -3.63 -0.10
C ASN A 50 2.23 -2.17 0.30
N ILE A 51 2.10 -1.91 1.60
CA ILE A 51 1.60 -0.64 2.15
C ILE A 51 2.78 0.17 2.70
N PHE A 52 2.85 1.45 2.35
CA PHE A 52 3.95 2.35 2.74
C PHE A 52 3.39 3.67 3.27
N PRO A 53 4.03 4.28 4.29
CA PRO A 53 3.71 5.67 4.68
C PRO A 53 3.96 6.65 3.54
N SER A 54 5.11 6.49 2.88
CA SER A 54 5.43 7.12 1.61
C SER A 54 6.43 6.25 0.85
N ILE A 55 6.28 6.21 -0.46
CA ILE A 55 7.22 5.58 -1.38
C ILE A 55 8.48 6.44 -1.63
N ASP A 56 8.44 7.73 -1.29
CA ASP A 56 9.55 8.69 -1.47
C ASP A 56 10.41 8.76 -0.20
N THR A 57 10.81 7.60 0.29
CA THR A 57 11.69 7.45 1.46
C THR A 57 12.99 6.76 1.05
N PRO A 58 14.13 7.02 1.74
CA PRO A 58 15.41 6.37 1.44
C PRO A 58 15.45 4.87 1.79
N THR A 59 14.30 4.19 1.85
CA THR A 59 14.26 2.73 1.90
C THR A 59 14.99 2.18 0.68
N CYS A 60 15.78 1.12 0.87
CA CYS A 60 16.58 0.55 -0.21
C CYS A 60 15.65 0.02 -1.29
N ALA A 61 15.36 0.84 -2.32
CA ALA A 61 14.41 0.57 -3.40
C ALA A 61 14.66 -0.80 -4.06
N GLN A 62 15.89 -1.29 -4.00
CA GLN A 62 16.28 -2.60 -4.47
C GLN A 62 15.61 -3.77 -3.72
N SER A 63 15.40 -3.69 -2.40
CA SER A 63 14.73 -4.76 -1.65
C SER A 63 13.26 -4.83 -2.01
N VAL A 64 12.60 -3.68 -2.08
CA VAL A 64 11.18 -3.57 -2.47
C VAL A 64 10.99 -4.03 -3.91
N ARG A 65 11.87 -3.60 -4.83
CA ARG A 65 11.86 -4.05 -6.22
C ARG A 65 12.05 -5.57 -6.33
N THR A 66 12.99 -6.13 -5.58
CA THR A 66 13.26 -7.58 -5.57
C THR A 66 12.06 -8.36 -5.05
N PHE A 67 11.42 -7.89 -3.98
CA PHE A 67 10.20 -8.48 -3.45
C PHE A 67 9.06 -8.41 -4.47
N ASN A 68 8.82 -7.22 -5.03
CA ASN A 68 7.77 -6.99 -6.01
C ASN A 68 7.94 -7.91 -7.22
N ALA A 69 9.15 -8.01 -7.78
CA ALA A 69 9.47 -8.91 -8.89
C ALA A 69 9.16 -10.38 -8.56
N ARG A 70 9.62 -10.87 -7.40
CA ARG A 70 9.37 -12.26 -6.95
C ARG A 70 7.89 -12.54 -6.70
N ALA A 71 7.16 -11.56 -6.17
CA ALA A 71 5.74 -11.70 -5.90
C ALA A 71 4.92 -11.69 -7.21
N SER A 72 5.25 -10.80 -8.15
CA SER A 72 4.62 -10.74 -9.47
C SER A 72 4.87 -11.96 -10.35
N ASP A 73 5.99 -12.67 -10.13
CA ASP A 73 6.32 -13.88 -10.89
C ASP A 73 5.41 -15.07 -10.51
N LYS A 74 4.70 -14.99 -9.38
CA LYS A 74 3.75 -16.03 -8.97
C LYS A 74 2.49 -15.99 -9.85
N ALA A 75 1.99 -17.18 -10.23
CA ALA A 75 0.81 -17.34 -11.09
C ALA A 75 -0.42 -16.56 -10.57
N ASP A 76 -1.17 -15.85 -11.43
CA ASP A 76 -2.37 -15.13 -10.99
C ASP A 76 -2.14 -14.15 -9.81
N THR A 77 -0.94 -13.58 -9.65
CA THR A 77 -0.64 -12.62 -8.57
C THR A 77 -0.48 -11.20 -9.11
N VAL A 78 -1.02 -10.24 -8.38
CA VAL A 78 -0.79 -8.81 -8.54
C VAL A 78 -0.24 -8.23 -7.25
N VAL A 79 0.72 -7.32 -7.36
CA VAL A 79 1.24 -6.54 -6.23
C VAL A 79 0.65 -5.14 -6.29
N LEU A 80 0.01 -4.71 -5.20
CA LEU A 80 -0.60 -3.41 -5.06
C LEU A 80 0.26 -2.59 -4.10
N CYS A 81 1.04 -1.66 -4.61
CA CYS A 81 1.82 -0.72 -3.82
C CYS A 81 0.93 0.46 -3.42
N ILE A 82 0.62 0.58 -2.13
CA ILE A 82 -0.38 1.52 -1.61
C ILE A 82 0.31 2.54 -0.70
N SER A 83 0.04 3.82 -0.94
CA SER A 83 0.48 4.91 -0.07
C SER A 83 -0.44 6.13 -0.17
N ALA A 84 -0.23 7.12 0.69
CA ALA A 84 -0.90 8.42 0.60
C ALA A 84 -0.21 9.40 -0.37
N ASP A 85 0.85 8.97 -1.07
CA ASP A 85 1.53 9.80 -2.07
C ASP A 85 0.63 10.07 -3.27
N LEU A 86 0.81 11.22 -3.91
CA LEU A 86 0.11 11.52 -5.16
C LEU A 86 0.50 10.52 -6.26
N PRO A 87 -0.41 10.17 -7.19
CA PRO A 87 -0.10 9.27 -8.31
C PRO A 87 1.14 9.70 -9.12
N PHE A 88 1.38 11.01 -9.24
CA PHE A 88 2.56 11.57 -9.93
C PHE A 88 3.88 11.32 -9.19
N ALA A 89 3.84 11.23 -7.86
CA ALA A 89 4.99 10.80 -7.07
C ALA A 89 5.18 9.29 -7.21
N GLN A 90 4.09 8.53 -7.20
CA GLN A 90 4.12 7.09 -7.42
C GLN A 90 4.67 6.67 -8.78
N ALA A 91 4.48 7.48 -9.82
CA ALA A 91 5.12 7.24 -11.12
C ALA A 91 6.65 7.24 -11.07
N ARG A 92 7.27 7.91 -10.07
CA ARG A 92 8.72 7.96 -9.88
C ARG A 92 9.26 6.79 -9.05
N PHE A 93 8.41 5.85 -8.65
CA PHE A 93 8.78 4.74 -7.80
C PHE A 93 9.50 3.62 -8.57
N CYS A 94 10.81 3.53 -8.39
CA CYS A 94 11.64 2.47 -9.00
C CYS A 94 11.21 1.04 -8.59
N GLY A 95 10.47 0.89 -7.48
CA GLY A 95 9.98 -0.41 -7.01
C GLY A 95 8.90 -1.04 -7.90
N ALA A 96 8.28 -0.27 -8.79
CA ALA A 96 7.31 -0.74 -9.78
C ALA A 96 7.82 -0.63 -11.23
N GLU A 97 8.98 -0.01 -11.44
CA GLU A 97 9.50 0.27 -12.78
C GLU A 97 9.84 -1.02 -13.54
N GLY A 98 9.24 -1.17 -14.72
CA GLY A 98 9.39 -2.36 -15.57
C GLY A 98 8.72 -3.62 -15.02
N LEU A 99 7.80 -3.50 -14.04
CA LEU A 99 7.04 -4.61 -13.48
C LEU A 99 5.54 -4.45 -13.78
N ASP A 100 5.07 -5.11 -14.83
CA ASP A 100 3.72 -5.02 -15.39
C ASP A 100 2.60 -5.61 -14.51
N LYS A 101 2.95 -6.37 -13.46
CA LYS A 101 2.01 -6.88 -12.44
C LYS A 101 2.10 -6.15 -11.10
N VAL A 102 2.82 -5.04 -11.05
CA VAL A 102 2.91 -4.15 -9.89
C VAL A 102 2.13 -2.89 -10.19
N VAL A 103 1.13 -2.59 -9.37
CA VAL A 103 0.23 -1.46 -9.55
C VAL A 103 0.38 -0.51 -8.38
N ASN A 104 0.68 0.75 -8.67
CA ASN A 104 0.68 1.80 -7.66
C ASN A 104 -0.74 2.35 -7.49
N LEU A 105 -1.16 2.48 -6.24
CA LEU A 105 -2.47 2.95 -5.83
C LEU A 105 -2.32 4.00 -4.72
N SER A 106 -3.04 5.11 -4.87
CA SER A 106 -2.95 6.27 -4.01
C SER A 106 -4.24 6.49 -3.21
N GLU A 107 -4.11 6.83 -1.94
CA GLU A 107 -5.23 7.32 -1.11
C GLU A 107 -5.58 8.81 -1.36
N MET A 108 -5.05 9.45 -2.40
CA MET A 108 -5.20 10.90 -2.66
C MET A 108 -6.65 11.40 -2.52
N ARG A 109 -7.63 10.64 -3.00
CA ARG A 109 -9.06 11.01 -2.94
C ARG A 109 -9.81 10.40 -1.76
N ASP A 110 -9.42 9.22 -1.34
CA ASP A 110 -10.16 8.42 -0.37
C ASP A 110 -9.18 7.78 0.61
N ARG A 111 -9.18 8.27 1.85
CA ARG A 111 -8.32 7.80 2.94
C ARG A 111 -8.98 6.75 3.82
N SER A 112 -10.08 6.16 3.36
CA SER A 112 -10.79 5.12 4.11
C SER A 112 -10.02 3.79 4.16
N PHE A 113 -9.14 3.50 3.19
CA PHE A 113 -8.33 2.28 3.17
C PHE A 113 -7.50 2.13 4.44
N ALA A 114 -6.71 3.15 4.80
CA ALA A 114 -5.87 3.14 5.99
C ALA A 114 -6.64 2.81 7.27
N GLN A 115 -7.87 3.34 7.39
CA GLN A 115 -8.76 3.09 8.52
C GLN A 115 -9.33 1.67 8.48
N ALA A 116 -9.87 1.25 7.33
CA ALA A 116 -10.48 -0.06 7.15
C ALA A 116 -9.50 -1.22 7.36
N TYR A 117 -8.23 -1.01 7.01
CA TYR A 117 -7.16 -1.99 7.19
C TYR A 117 -6.38 -1.83 8.50
N GLY A 118 -6.74 -0.85 9.35
CA GLY A 118 -6.10 -0.64 10.66
C GLY A 118 -4.63 -0.21 10.58
N VAL A 119 -4.20 0.35 9.45
CA VAL A 119 -2.82 0.77 9.18
C VAL A 119 -2.64 2.29 9.28
N GLY A 120 -3.72 3.06 9.35
CA GLY A 120 -3.65 4.51 9.50
C GLY A 120 -2.83 4.94 10.72
N ILE A 121 -1.79 5.72 10.51
CA ILE A 121 -0.92 6.24 11.55
C ILE A 121 -1.71 7.25 12.38
N ALA A 122 -1.98 6.93 13.64
CA ALA A 122 -2.86 7.69 14.52
C ALA A 122 -2.10 8.73 15.38
N GLY A 123 -0.77 8.70 15.40
CA GLY A 123 0.04 9.62 16.21
C GLY A 123 1.45 9.84 15.66
N GLY A 124 2.16 10.81 16.25
CA GLY A 124 3.51 11.18 15.85
C GLY A 124 3.56 12.04 14.58
N PRO A 125 4.77 12.28 14.02
CA PRO A 125 4.97 13.23 12.92
C PRO A 125 4.37 12.78 11.58
N LEU A 126 4.02 11.50 11.44
CA LEU A 126 3.44 10.90 10.24
C LEU A 126 1.92 10.65 10.37
N ALA A 127 1.28 11.24 11.38
CA ALA A 127 -0.16 11.05 11.60
C ALA A 127 -0.97 11.44 10.35
N GLY A 128 -1.93 10.58 9.98
CA GLY A 128 -2.77 10.74 8.80
C GLY A 128 -2.24 10.09 7.51
N LEU A 129 -1.07 9.44 7.57
CA LEU A 129 -0.59 8.49 6.55
C LEU A 129 -1.00 7.05 6.91
N CYS A 130 -0.71 6.09 6.03
CA CYS A 130 -0.89 4.64 6.25
C CYS A 130 0.40 3.91 6.61
#